data_AF-A0A923YCG1-F1
#
_entry.id   AF-A0A923YCG1-F1
#
_cell.length_a   1.000
_cell.length_b   1.000
_cell.length_c   1.000
_cell.angle_alpha   90.00
_cell.angle_beta   90.00
_cell.angle_gamma   90.00
#
_symmetry.space_group_name_H-M   'P 1'
#
loop_
_entity.id
_entity.type
_entity.pdbx_description
1 polymer ?
#
loop_
_entity_poly.entity_id
_entity_poly.type
_entity_poly.pdbx_seq_one_letter_code
_entity_poly.pdbx_strand_id
1 'polypeptide(L)'
;MPFRYPIAAICFLFLIMGNTPVFSQCPPPDPLVFGDASCTPKSFTLNAIDSPDTYNWYNVPTGGLPIYQGDFFTTPIINTTTTYYVTSFDSGNNCESTRVPVQAIILPDSGNPTVY
;
A
#
# COMPACT_ATOMS: atom_id res chain seq x y z
N MET A 1 27.49 -29.16 -22.45
CA MET A 1 28.12 -27.89 -22.87
C MET A 1 27.91 -26.88 -21.75
N PRO A 2 28.95 -26.49 -20.99
CA PRO A 2 28.80 -25.55 -19.87
C PRO A 2 29.00 -24.12 -20.38
N PHE A 3 27.98 -23.26 -20.24
CA PHE A 3 28.12 -21.83 -20.54
C PHE A 3 28.88 -21.15 -19.39
N ARG A 4 30.12 -20.75 -19.69
CA ARG A 4 30.99 -19.93 -18.85
C ARG A 4 30.73 -18.47 -19.23
N TYR A 5 30.09 -17.70 -18.36
CA TYR A 5 29.92 -16.25 -18.54
C TYR A 5 31.13 -15.50 -17.97
N PRO A 6 31.84 -14.66 -18.74
CA PRO A 6 32.94 -13.88 -18.22
C PRO A 6 32.46 -12.63 -17.46
N ILE A 7 33.19 -12.32 -16.41
CA ILE A 7 33.07 -11.19 -15.50
C ILE A 7 33.46 -9.92 -16.27
N ALA A 8 32.51 -9.24 -16.89
CA ALA A 8 32.67 -7.89 -17.45
C ALA A 8 31.37 -7.13 -17.25
N ALA A 9 31.15 -6.79 -15.99
CA ALA A 9 30.06 -5.97 -15.52
C ALA A 9 30.33 -4.50 -15.87
N ILE A 10 29.23 -3.77 -16.08
CA ILE A 10 29.02 -2.36 -15.70
C ILE A 10 29.44 -1.29 -16.72
N CYS A 11 28.44 -0.46 -17.04
CA CYS A 11 28.50 0.90 -17.56
C CYS A 11 28.32 1.07 -19.08
N PHE A 12 27.07 1.07 -19.56
CA PHE A 12 26.67 2.03 -20.60
C PHE A 12 25.17 2.34 -20.46
N LEU A 13 24.91 3.47 -19.80
CA LEU A 13 23.66 4.20 -19.87
C LEU A 13 23.40 4.65 -21.33
N PHE A 14 22.11 4.79 -21.68
CA PHE A 14 21.50 5.37 -22.90
C PHE A 14 20.88 4.40 -23.93
N LEU A 15 19.56 4.26 -23.76
CA LEU A 15 18.52 4.32 -24.80
C LEU A 15 18.66 3.37 -26.00
N ILE A 16 18.30 2.11 -25.81
CA ILE A 16 17.54 1.37 -26.83
C ILE A 16 16.21 0.96 -26.23
N MET A 17 15.14 1.23 -26.97
CA MET A 17 13.75 1.02 -26.60
C MET A 17 13.54 -0.43 -26.14
N GLY A 18 13.47 -0.60 -24.82
CA GLY A 18 13.34 -1.89 -24.17
C GLY A 18 11.94 -2.45 -24.37
N ASN A 19 11.72 -3.17 -25.47
CA ASN A 19 10.78 -4.29 -25.42
C ASN A 19 11.45 -5.44 -24.67
N THR A 20 11.69 -5.24 -23.36
CA THR A 20 11.69 -6.36 -22.45
C THR A 20 10.30 -6.97 -22.54
N PRO A 21 10.12 -8.28 -22.79
CA PRO A 21 8.83 -8.89 -22.57
C PRO A 21 8.47 -8.58 -21.12
N VAL A 22 7.44 -7.76 -20.91
CA VAL A 22 6.85 -7.55 -19.59
C VAL A 22 6.27 -8.92 -19.25
N PHE A 23 7.06 -9.77 -18.59
CA PHE A 23 6.51 -10.96 -17.98
C PHE A 23 5.42 -10.45 -17.05
N SER A 24 4.16 -10.79 -17.35
CA SER A 24 2.98 -10.44 -16.57
C SER A 24 3.18 -10.83 -15.11
N GLN A 25 3.78 -9.97 -14.29
CA GLN A 25 3.84 -10.19 -12.85
C GLN A 25 2.53 -9.71 -12.24
N CYS A 26 1.51 -10.50 -12.53
CA CYS A 26 0.29 -10.54 -11.76
C CYS A 26 0.52 -11.57 -10.63
N PRO A 27 0.41 -11.20 -9.34
CA PRO A 27 0.02 -9.89 -8.80
C PRO A 27 1.19 -8.88 -8.68
N PRO A 28 0.89 -7.56 -8.71
CA PRO A 28 1.88 -6.53 -8.43
C PRO A 28 2.43 -6.63 -6.98
N PRO A 29 3.58 -5.99 -6.67
CA PRO A 29 4.09 -5.92 -5.30
C PRO A 29 3.03 -5.35 -4.34
N ASP A 30 3.01 -5.88 -3.11
CA ASP A 30 2.16 -5.36 -2.06
C ASP A 30 2.53 -3.90 -1.74
N PRO A 31 1.54 -3.02 -1.50
CA PRO A 31 1.80 -1.61 -1.21
C PRO A 31 2.47 -1.45 0.16
N LEU A 32 3.35 -0.46 0.26
CA LEU A 32 3.88 -0.01 1.55
C LEU A 32 2.92 1.00 2.17
N VAL A 33 2.46 0.72 3.39
CA VAL A 33 1.36 1.45 4.02
C VAL A 33 1.80 2.27 5.22
N PHE A 34 1.15 3.41 5.42
CA PHE A 34 1.36 4.30 6.56
C PHE A 34 0.01 4.61 7.23
N GLY A 35 -0.10 4.20 8.49
CA GLY A 35 -1.23 4.52 9.34
C GLY A 35 -1.08 5.87 10.04
N ASP A 36 -2.11 6.26 10.78
CA ASP A 36 -2.08 7.45 11.66
C ASP A 36 -2.71 7.11 13.03
N ALA A 37 -2.34 7.86 14.06
CA ALA A 37 -2.75 7.64 15.44
C ALA A 37 -3.15 8.94 16.15
N SER A 38 -4.15 8.87 17.04
CA SER A 38 -4.66 10.02 17.80
C SER A 38 -5.24 9.56 19.13
N CYS A 39 -5.25 10.45 20.13
CA CYS A 39 -5.89 10.20 21.42
C CYS A 39 -7.37 10.63 21.44
N THR A 40 -7.82 11.37 20.43
CA THR A 40 -9.19 11.88 20.32
C THR A 40 -9.85 11.40 19.03
N PRO A 41 -11.19 11.23 19.04
CA PRO A 41 -11.95 10.94 17.83
C PRO A 41 -11.73 12.01 16.76
N LYS A 42 -11.18 11.61 15.62
CA LYS A 42 -10.92 12.49 14.47
C LYS A 42 -10.97 11.70 13.17
N SER A 43 -10.89 12.40 12.04
CA SER A 43 -10.56 11.79 10.74
C SER A 43 -9.06 11.52 10.67
N PHE A 44 -8.69 10.42 10.03
CA PHE A 44 -7.29 10.03 9.80
C PHE A 44 -6.99 10.04 8.31
N THR A 45 -5.76 10.42 7.95
CA THR A 45 -5.27 10.30 6.58
C THR A 45 -4.30 9.13 6.53
N LEU A 46 -4.71 8.06 5.86
CA LEU A 46 -3.89 6.88 5.61
C LEU A 46 -3.22 7.04 4.24
N ASN A 47 -2.01 6.52 4.09
CA ASN A 47 -1.23 6.61 2.86
C ASN A 47 -0.72 5.24 2.43
N ALA A 48 -0.63 5.01 1.12
CA ALA A 48 -0.02 3.83 0.51
C ALA A 48 0.92 4.25 -0.63
N ILE A 49 2.08 3.60 -0.71
CA ILE A 49 3.07 3.79 -1.77
C ILE A 49 3.48 2.45 -2.41
N ASP A 50 4.31 2.49 -3.45
CA ASP A 50 4.86 1.34 -4.19
C ASP A 50 3.87 0.54 -5.06
N SER A 51 2.73 1.13 -5.45
CA SER A 51 1.88 0.58 -6.52
C SER A 51 2.40 0.95 -7.91
N PRO A 52 2.30 0.04 -8.89
CA PRO A 52 2.65 0.34 -10.29
C PRO A 52 1.69 1.33 -10.96
N ASP A 53 0.49 1.53 -10.44
CA ASP A 53 -0.52 2.38 -11.10
C ASP A 53 -1.47 3.08 -10.10
N THR A 54 -2.32 2.33 -9.41
CA THR A 54 -3.27 2.93 -8.43
C THR A 54 -3.46 2.05 -7.19
N TYR A 55 -4.18 2.57 -6.20
CA TYR A 55 -4.50 1.86 -4.97
C TYR A 55 -6.00 1.73 -4.80
N ASN A 56 -6.45 0.54 -4.41
CA ASN A 56 -7.84 0.31 -4.02
C ASN A 56 -7.90 0.15 -2.50
N TRP A 57 -8.72 0.97 -1.85
CA TRP A 57 -8.96 0.90 -0.41
C TRP A 57 -10.24 0.14 -0.09
N TYR A 58 -10.23 -0.61 1.00
CA TYR A 58 -11.33 -1.47 1.45
C TYR A 58 -11.56 -1.33 2.95
N ASN A 59 -12.80 -1.58 3.37
CA ASN A 59 -13.19 -1.71 4.78
C ASN A 59 -13.27 -3.16 5.27
N VAL A 60 -12.97 -4.14 4.41
CA VAL A 60 -13.04 -5.57 4.71
C VAL A 60 -11.77 -6.30 4.27
N PRO A 61 -11.33 -7.34 4.98
CA PRO A 61 -10.09 -8.07 4.66
C PRO A 61 -10.18 -8.90 3.38
N THR A 62 -11.37 -9.35 2.98
CA THR A 62 -11.59 -10.13 1.75
C THR A 62 -12.95 -9.79 1.13
N GLY A 63 -13.06 -9.91 -0.20
CA GLY A 63 -14.29 -9.58 -0.94
C GLY A 63 -14.70 -8.11 -0.83
N GLY A 64 -15.93 -7.79 -1.21
CA GLY A 64 -16.43 -6.41 -1.22
C GLY A 64 -15.84 -5.54 -2.34
N LEU A 65 -16.40 -4.33 -2.48
CA LEU A 65 -15.96 -3.33 -3.45
C LEU A 65 -14.99 -2.33 -2.80
N PRO A 66 -14.09 -1.71 -3.57
CA PRO A 66 -13.27 -0.63 -3.04
C PRO A 66 -14.15 0.53 -2.58
N ILE A 67 -13.83 1.08 -1.41
CA ILE A 67 -14.50 2.26 -0.83
C ILE A 67 -13.88 3.56 -1.33
N TYR A 68 -12.63 3.51 -1.80
CA TYR A 68 -11.89 4.65 -2.31
C TYR A 68 -10.74 4.18 -3.23
N GLN A 69 -10.32 5.04 -4.15
CA GLN A 69 -9.16 4.82 -5.02
C GLN A 69 -8.22 6.02 -4.98
N GLY A 70 -6.92 5.76 -4.81
CA GLY A 70 -5.87 6.77 -4.76
C GLY A 70 -4.88 6.58 -3.60
N ASP A 71 -3.80 7.34 -3.61
CA ASP A 71 -2.66 7.16 -2.70
C ASP A 71 -2.99 7.49 -1.24
N PHE A 72 -3.87 8.48 -1.03
CA PHE A 72 -4.27 8.98 0.28
C PHE A 72 -5.74 8.73 0.56
N PHE A 73 -6.05 7.98 1.60
CA PHE A 73 -7.42 7.74 2.05
C PHE A 73 -7.72 8.49 3.34
N THR A 74 -8.67 9.43 3.26
CA THR A 74 -9.19 10.12 4.45
C THR A 74 -10.39 9.37 5.01
N THR A 75 -10.25 8.84 6.21
CA THR A 75 -11.34 8.13 6.90
C THR A 75 -12.42 9.13 7.36
N PRO A 76 -13.68 8.68 7.50
CA PRO A 76 -14.64 9.38 8.36
C PRO A 76 -14.10 9.54 9.79
N ILE A 77 -14.76 10.37 10.59
CA ILE A 77 -14.44 10.48 12.02
C ILE A 77 -14.69 9.12 12.68
N ILE A 78 -13.63 8.53 13.23
CA ILE A 78 -13.71 7.29 13.99
C ILE A 78 -13.43 7.58 15.47
N ASN A 79 -14.09 6.82 16.34
CA ASN A 79 -13.95 6.91 17.80
C ASN A 79 -13.26 5.67 18.40
N THR A 80 -12.97 4.67 17.56
CA THR A 80 -12.34 3.41 17.92
C THR A 80 -11.32 3.04 16.86
N THR A 81 -10.25 2.34 17.25
CA THR A 81 -9.21 1.87 16.33
C THR A 81 -9.85 1.02 15.23
N THR A 82 -9.68 1.46 13.98
CA THR A 82 -10.28 0.84 12.81
C THR A 82 -9.19 0.40 11.84
N THR A 83 -9.30 -0.82 11.31
CA THR A 83 -8.38 -1.34 10.31
C THR A 83 -9.01 -1.22 8.93
N TYR A 84 -8.32 -0.53 8.04
CA TYR A 84 -8.62 -0.48 6.61
C TYR A 84 -7.63 -1.39 5.86
N TYR A 85 -7.94 -1.69 4.60
CA TYR A 85 -7.09 -2.54 3.78
C TYR A 85 -6.83 -1.85 2.46
N VAL A 86 -5.64 -2.00 1.91
CA VAL A 86 -5.26 -1.41 0.62
C VAL A 86 -4.54 -2.44 -0.23
N THR A 87 -4.74 -2.37 -1.53
CA THR A 87 -4.05 -3.17 -2.55
C THR A 87 -3.39 -2.24 -3.56
N SER A 88 -2.32 -2.73 -4.16
CA SER A 88 -1.77 -2.17 -5.40
C SER A 88 -2.56 -2.75 -6.57
N PHE A 89 -3.05 -1.89 -7.46
CA PHE A 89 -3.73 -2.28 -8.69
C PHE A 89 -2.89 -1.90 -9.90
N ASP A 90 -2.78 -2.83 -10.84
CA ASP A 90 -2.12 -2.66 -12.15
C ASP A 90 -3.21 -2.71 -13.23
N SER A 91 -3.56 -1.55 -13.82
CA SER A 91 -4.57 -1.49 -14.88
C SER A 91 -4.09 -2.08 -16.21
N GLY A 92 -2.78 -2.16 -16.43
CA GLY A 92 -2.18 -2.72 -17.65
C GLY A 92 -2.38 -4.22 -17.76
N ASN A 93 -2.33 -4.93 -16.62
CA ASN A 93 -2.56 -6.37 -16.55
C ASN A 93 -3.92 -6.75 -15.90
N ASN A 94 -4.68 -5.75 -15.43
CA ASN A 94 -5.92 -5.91 -14.66
C ASN A 94 -5.74 -6.85 -13.45
N CYS A 95 -4.70 -6.56 -12.68
CA CYS A 95 -4.23 -7.39 -11.57
C CYS A 95 -4.13 -6.60 -10.27
N GLU A 96 -4.26 -7.30 -9.16
CA GLU A 96 -4.31 -6.70 -7.84
C GLU A 96 -3.43 -7.48 -6.85
N SER A 97 -2.74 -6.77 -5.97
CA SER A 97 -1.91 -7.36 -4.91
C SER A 97 -2.74 -8.02 -3.82
N THR A 98 -2.06 -8.62 -2.84
CA THR A 98 -2.76 -8.99 -1.61
C THR A 98 -3.15 -7.74 -0.83
N ARG A 99 -4.20 -7.86 -0.01
CA ARG A 99 -4.67 -6.76 0.84
C ARG A 99 -3.75 -6.58 2.03
N VAL A 100 -3.17 -5.38 2.13
CA VAL A 100 -2.32 -4.98 3.25
C VAL A 100 -3.16 -4.20 4.26
N PRO A 101 -3.16 -4.57 5.56
CA PRO A 101 -3.89 -3.86 6.59
C PRO A 101 -3.20 -2.53 6.96
N VAL A 102 -3.99 -1.47 7.12
CA VAL A 102 -3.58 -0.15 7.56
C VAL A 102 -4.45 0.28 8.73
N GLN A 103 -3.83 0.66 9.85
CA GLN A 103 -4.57 1.01 11.06
C GLN A 103 -4.71 2.52 11.22
N ALA A 104 -5.93 2.95 11.51
CA ALA A 104 -6.23 4.26 12.07
C ALA A 104 -6.47 4.05 13.58
N ILE A 105 -5.48 4.44 14.40
CA ILE A 105 -5.41 4.06 15.81
C ILE A 105 -5.97 5.17 16.69
N ILE A 106 -6.95 4.82 17.52
CA ILE A 106 -7.39 5.64 18.65
C ILE A 106 -6.69 5.10 19.88
N LEU A 107 -5.71 5.85 20.39
CA LEU A 107 -5.04 5.53 21.63
C LEU A 107 -6.01 5.78 22.79
N PRO A 108 -6.07 4.88 23.78
CA PRO A 108 -6.81 5.17 25.00
C PRO A 108 -6.22 6.43 25.64
N ASP A 109 -7.09 7.27 26.21
CA ASP A 109 -6.64 8.38 27.02
C ASP A 109 -5.72 7.81 28.11
N SER A 110 -4.45 8.19 28.06
CA SER A 110 -3.49 7.89 29.11
C SER A 110 -3.89 8.79 30.28
N GLY A 111 -4.94 8.38 30.99
CA GLY A 111 -5.63 9.22 31.96
C GLY A 111 -4.63 9.98 32.79
N ASN A 112 -4.73 11.31 32.77
CA ASN A 112 -4.03 12.12 33.76
C ASN A 112 -4.42 11.54 35.14
N PRO A 113 -3.47 11.06 35.98
CA PRO A 113 -3.84 10.56 37.29
C PRO A 113 -4.47 11.72 38.06
N THR A 114 -5.79 11.66 38.25
CA THR A 114 -6.52 12.63 39.06
C THR A 114 -6.00 12.52 40.48
N VAL A 115 -5.12 13.44 40.88
CA VAL A 115 -4.74 13.64 42.28
C VAL A 115 -5.95 14.25 42.97
N TYR A 116 -6.64 13.44 43.78
CA TYR A 116 -7.63 13.93 44.74
C TYR A 116 -6.94 14.39 46.02
#